data_AF-A0A4U9HIS0-F1
#
_entry.id   AF-A0A4U9HIS0-F1
#
_cell.length_a   1.000
_cell.length_b   1.000
_cell.length_c   1.000
_cell.angle_alpha   90.00
_cell.angle_beta   90.00
_cell.angle_gamma   90.00
#
_symmetry.space_group_name_H-M   'P 1'
#
loop_
_entity.id
_entity.type
_entity.pdbx_description
1 polymer ?
#
loop_
_entity_poly.entity_id
_entity_poly.type
_entity_poly.pdbx_seq_one_letter_code
_entity_poly.pdbx_strand_id
1 'polypeptide(L)' 'MAASLKISLPPDSQAAHNLALSIDERLQALVYRELNNAVAFNKAESGSAVLVDVSTGEVLAMASSHIL' A
#
# COMPACT_ATOMS: atom_id res chain seq x y z
N MET A 1 1.92 12.41 3.39
CA MET A 1 2.36 12.03 4.75
C MET A 1 2.80 10.58 4.66
N ALA A 2 3.93 10.24 5.28
CA ALA A 2 4.40 8.86 5.33
C ALA A 2 3.49 8.02 6.25
N ALA A 3 3.07 6.86 5.78
CA ALA A 3 2.28 5.92 6.56
C ALA A 3 3.12 5.35 7.72
N SER A 4 2.51 5.11 8.88
CA SER A 4 3.18 4.52 10.04
C SER A 4 2.43 3.29 10.54
N LEU A 5 3.15 2.18 10.72
CA LEU A 5 2.60 0.94 11.24
C LEU A 5 3.06 0.70 12.68
N LYS A 6 2.12 0.37 13.57
CA LYS A 6 2.43 -0.14 14.90
C LYS A 6 2.59 -1.66 14.83
N ILE A 7 3.78 -2.16 15.11
CA ILE A 7 4.04 -3.61 15.15
C ILE A 7 3.55 -4.13 16.49
N SER A 8 2.56 -5.03 16.51
CA SER A 8 2.19 -5.75 17.73
C SER A 8 3.14 -6.93 17.90
N LEU A 9 3.76 -7.05 19.07
CA LEU A 9 4.68 -8.13 19.39
C LEU A 9 4.10 -9.07 20.45
N PRO A 10 4.46 -10.38 20.43
CA PRO A 10 4.08 -11.33 21.47
C PRO A 10 4.49 -10.85 22.87
N PRO A 11 3.81 -11.30 23.94
CA PRO A 11 4.04 -10.83 25.31
C PRO A 11 5.49 -11.00 25.82
N ASP A 12 6.26 -11.94 25.26
CA ASP A 12 7.65 -12.20 25.64
C ASP A 12 8.69 -11.47 24.75
N SER A 13 8.25 -10.53 23.91
CA SER A 13 9.11 -9.76 22.99
C SER A 13 9.44 -8.37 23.51
N GLN A 14 10.56 -7.81 23.04
CA GLN A 14 10.93 -6.41 23.32
C GLN A 14 9.84 -5.43 22.82
N ALA A 15 9.80 -4.23 23.39
CA ALA A 15 8.74 -3.24 23.14
C ALA A 15 8.48 -2.98 21.64
N ALA A 16 7.21 -2.91 21.28
CA ALA A 16 6.75 -2.53 19.95
C ALA A 16 7.26 -1.15 19.53
N HIS A 17 7.83 -1.07 18.32
CA HIS A 17 8.27 0.18 17.71
C HIS A 17 7.37 0.59 16.54
N ASN A 18 7.28 1.90 16.31
CA ASN A 18 6.63 2.43 15.12
C ASN A 18 7.54 2.23 13.91
N LEU A 19 7.00 1.67 12.84
CA LEU A 19 7.67 1.55 11.55
C LEU A 19 7.15 2.64 10.63
N ALA A 20 8.03 3.57 10.24
CA ALA A 20 7.73 4.49 9.15
C ALA A 20 7.87 3.76 7.81
N LEU A 21 6.85 3.87 6.97
CA LEU A 21 6.83 3.29 5.63
C LEU A 21 7.20 4.35 4.59
N SER A 22 7.74 3.91 3.47
CA SER A 22 7.93 4.77 2.28
C SER A 22 6.61 5.15 1.60
N ILE A 23 5.51 4.47 1.96
CA ILE A 23 4.17 4.68 1.40
C ILE A 23 3.66 6.08 1.78
N ASP A 24 3.26 6.88 0.78
CA ASP A 24 2.48 8.09 1.02
C ASP A 24 0.98 7.74 1.01
N GLU A 25 0.29 8.03 2.10
CA GLU A 25 -1.12 7.64 2.28
C GLU A 25 -2.07 8.21 1.21
N ARG A 26 -1.77 9.39 0.66
CA ARG A 26 -2.62 10.02 -0.37
C ARG A 26 -2.41 9.34 -1.71
N LEU A 27 -1.16 9.02 -2.05
CA LEU A 27 -0.83 8.26 -3.26
C LEU A 27 -1.40 6.84 -3.16
N GLN A 28 -1.30 6.21 -1.99
CA GLN A 28 -1.89 4.90 -1.72
C GLN A 28 -3.41 4.90 -1.96
N ALA A 29 -4.12 5.88 -1.40
CA ALA A 29 -5.57 6.00 -1.59
C ALA A 29 -5.96 6.24 -3.06
N LEU A 30 -5.18 7.07 -3.77
CA LEU A 30 -5.37 7.32 -5.19
C LEU A 30 -5.17 6.04 -6.03
N VAL A 31 -4.03 5.36 -5.85
CA VAL A 31 -3.68 4.14 -6.61
C VAL A 31 -4.71 3.05 -6.37
N TYR A 32 -5.14 2.82 -5.13
CA TYR A 32 -6.16 1.83 -4.82
C TYR A 32 -7.51 2.15 -5.51
N ARG A 33 -7.96 3.41 -5.45
CA ARG A 33 -9.22 3.82 -6.08
C ARG A 33 -9.18 3.63 -7.60
N GLU A 34 -8.12 4.08 -8.26
CA GLU A 34 -8.00 3.97 -9.71
C GLU A 34 -7.82 2.52 -10.16
N LEU A 35 -7.07 1.70 -9.41
CA LEU A 35 -6.95 0.27 -9.69
C LEU A 35 -8.30 -0.45 -9.57
N ASN A 36 -9.07 -0.20 -8.50
CA ASN A 36 -10.41 -0.77 -8.34
C ASN A 36 -11.33 -0.39 -9.50
N ASN A 37 -11.34 0.90 -9.88
CA ASN A 37 -12.13 1.37 -11.01
C ASN A 37 -11.71 0.70 -12.32
N ALA A 38 -10.40 0.58 -12.56
CA ALA A 38 -9.88 -0.05 -13.77
C ALA A 38 -10.22 -1.54 -13.84
N VAL A 39 -10.07 -2.28 -12.74
CA VAL A 39 -10.41 -3.71 -12.66
C VAL A 39 -11.91 -3.90 -12.93
N ALA A 40 -12.78 -3.11 -12.29
CA ALA A 40 -14.23 -3.15 -12.50
C ALA A 40 -14.62 -2.79 -13.95
N PHE A 41 -14.07 -1.69 -14.49
CA PHE A 41 -14.37 -1.22 -15.84
C PHE A 41 -13.98 -2.26 -16.92
N ASN A 42 -12.82 -2.90 -16.75
CA ASN A 42 -12.32 -3.90 -17.70
C ASN A 42 -12.88 -5.30 -17.46
N LYS A 43 -13.71 -5.50 -16.42
CA LYS A 43 -14.21 -6.83 -16.00
C LYS A 43 -13.05 -7.83 -15.80
N ALA A 44 -11.93 -7.35 -15.28
CA ALA A 44 -10.78 -8.19 -14.99
C ALA A 44 -11.05 -9.00 -13.71
N GLU A 45 -10.53 -10.22 -13.63
CA GLU A 45 -10.59 -11.02 -12.40
C GLU A 45 -9.85 -10.31 -11.25
N SER A 46 -8.66 -9.77 -11.52
CA SER A 46 -7.86 -9.03 -10.56
C SER A 46 -6.90 -8.07 -11.25
N GLY A 47 -6.24 -7.23 -10.46
CA GLY A 47 -5.18 -6.34 -10.89
C GLY A 47 -4.30 -5.91 -9.72
N SER A 48 -3.07 -5.51 -10.03
CA SER A 48 -2.11 -4.97 -9.06
C SER A 48 -1.41 -3.74 -9.64
N ALA A 49 -1.06 -2.80 -8.78
CA ALA A 49 -0.34 -1.58 -9.14
C ALA A 49 0.73 -1.25 -8.11
N VAL A 50 1.91 -0.81 -8.57
CA VAL A 50 3.03 -0.37 -7.75
C VAL A 50 3.50 0.98 -8.27
N LEU A 51 3.62 1.97 -7.38
CA LEU A 51 4.17 3.29 -7.66
C LEU A 51 5.51 3.45 -6.95
N VAL A 52 6.54 3.82 -7.70
CA VAL A 52 7.93 3.91 -7.23
C VAL A 52 8.47 5.30 -7.48
N ASP A 53 9.20 5.86 -6.52
CA ASP A 53 9.99 7.08 -6.71
C ASP A 53 11.22 6.75 -7.58
N VAL A 54 11.35 7.44 -8.72
CA VAL A 54 12.42 7.17 -9.70
C VAL A 54 13.81 7.53 -9.17
N SER A 55 13.90 8.48 -8.24
CA SER A 55 15.17 8.96 -7.70
C SER A 55 15.70 8.08 -6.56
N THR A 56 14.80 7.56 -5.71
CA THR A 56 15.18 6.78 -4.51
C THR A 56 14.94 5.29 -4.64
N GLY A 57 14.07 4.87 -5.57
CA GLY A 57 13.61 3.48 -5.69
C GLY A 57 12.60 3.06 -4.61
N GLU A 58 12.15 4.00 -3.77
CA GLU A 58 11.19 3.73 -2.72
C GLU A 58 9.78 3.47 -3.28
N VAL A 59 9.05 2.56 -2.65
CA VAL A 59 7.64 2.30 -3.00
C VAL A 59 6.76 3.34 -2.32
N LEU A 60 6.14 4.20 -3.11
CA LEU A 60 5.24 5.27 -2.63
C LEU A 60 3.80 4.79 -2.48
N ALA A 61 3.39 3.78 -3.26
CA ALA A 61 2.10 3.12 -3.13
C ALA A 61 2.14 1.71 -3.72
N MET A 62 1.36 0.80 -3.16
CA MET A 62 1.19 -0.57 -3.66
C MET A 62 -0.22 -1.06 -3.36
N ALA A 63 -0.95 -1.50 -4.38
CA ALA A 63 -2.32 -1.95 -4.25
C ALA A 63 -2.58 -3.21 -5.06
N SER A 64 -3.51 -4.02 -4.58
CA SER A 64 -4.12 -5.12 -5.32
C SER A 64 -5.64 -5.00 -5.24
N SER A 65 -6.31 -5.49 -6.27
CA SER A 65 -7.77 -5.46 -6.41
C SER A 65 -8.24 -6.75 -7.08
N HIS A 66 -9.40 -7.25 -6.66
CA HIS A 66 -10.04 -8.46 -7.17
C HIS A 66 -11.56 -8.25 -7.14
N ILE A 67 -12.28 -8.80 -8.13
CA ILE A 67 -13.76 -8.79 -8.16
C ILE A 67 -14.26 -10.06 -7.45
N LEU A 68 -15.10 -9.90 -6.42
CA LEU A 68 -15.82 -10.99 -5.76
C LEU A 68 -17.03 -11.46 -6.57
#